data_AF-A0AAV5TMA1-F1
#
_entry.id   AF-A0AAV5TMA1-F1
#
_cell.length_a   1.000
_cell.length_b   1.000
_cell.length_c   1.000
_cell.angle_alpha   90.00
_cell.angle_beta   90.00
_cell.angle_gamma   90.00
#
_symmetry.space_group_name_H-M   'P 1'
#
loop_
_entity.id
_entity.type
_entity.pdbx_description
1 polymer ?
#
loop_
_entity_poly.entity_id
_entity_poly.type
_entity_poly.pdbx_seq_one_letter_code
_entity_poly.pdbx_strand_id
1 'polypeptide(L)'
;EGRGVQRNRKSMDGLNRIFGTFTWFIIAYSVAFDVYIATGSMEIDQEDEEVFMNMLYFKELVIVDNIIFCYLMIGLSLQIHTYCFCIRAVTLEINYFIREAIETKCTSESEAIDFFTRLIERNAKLSNSVRVLDRTFKIKKTRVLFCTNIREWFNYGPRVHTAALLFSSHLEQNDLGVTLWGFALLSKPLILTCEEGTEIVIDDKSPIEELFEPVTEIMMFNWQKNGSIKRFFRLLHSANDSKGVQKNREKIMKLNSRMKWLRIFMICYSLFFVVYFTSGIKQYQIEMERFTRILYFERLVILYNLTSSYLLIGWTFQIHIYCYCIRVAVCEINHFIQEAIEVECSSETEAIAFFTDSIRINARLSLSVRYLDEILKRFAFFEIGMVIPCTLFVTFATVMRRHAPLIEFLPSLILVILCLALFHVLTIHPARLHNQVKKTRSLFCSNIRQWIPYGQSVHTAALVLSFHLEQNDVGISIWGFALLSKPLILTSLSAMTTALAIFLQFSDCKKQIEANFGFQNSTRPEYMSTEIELDRRRVSLERAVSYSCMNMCCE
;
A
#
# COMPACT_ATOMS: atom_id res chain seq x y z
N GLU A 1 12.72 8.80 27.70
CA GLU A 1 12.57 8.62 29.16
C GLU A 1 11.77 7.38 29.54
N GLY A 2 10.92 6.83 28.65
CA GLY A 2 10.23 5.58 28.91
C GLY A 2 11.18 4.40 29.13
N ARG A 3 10.84 3.52 30.09
CA ARG A 3 11.68 2.39 30.51
C ARG A 3 11.72 1.29 29.45
N GLY A 4 10.61 1.05 28.74
CA GLY A 4 10.55 0.12 27.61
C GLY A 4 11.45 0.55 26.45
N VAL A 5 11.50 1.85 26.17
CA VAL A 5 12.41 2.44 25.16
C VAL A 5 13.87 2.37 25.62
N GLN A 6 14.16 2.68 26.89
CA GLN A 6 15.53 2.58 27.43
C GLN A 6 16.05 1.15 27.42
N ARG A 7 15.21 0.17 27.79
CA ARG A 7 15.57 -1.26 27.79
C ARG A 7 15.85 -1.77 26.37
N ASN A 8 15.13 -1.25 25.38
CA ASN A 8 15.29 -1.61 23.96
C ASN A 8 16.08 -0.56 23.15
N ARG A 9 16.91 0.25 23.81
CA ARG A 9 17.63 1.37 23.17
C ARG A 9 18.49 0.90 21.99
N LYS A 10 19.13 -0.26 22.09
CA LYS A 10 19.92 -0.85 20.99
C LYS A 10 19.08 -1.12 19.73
N SER A 11 17.82 -1.54 19.90
CA SER A 11 16.89 -1.75 18.78
C SER A 11 16.49 -0.42 18.13
N MET A 12 16.18 0.59 18.96
CA MET A 12 15.88 1.95 18.48
C MET A 12 17.07 2.60 17.76
N ASP A 13 18.29 2.46 18.31
CA ASP A 13 19.52 2.97 17.69
C ASP A 13 19.82 2.24 16.36
N GLY A 14 19.54 0.94 16.28
CA GLY A 14 19.62 0.16 15.04
C GLY A 14 18.66 0.67 13.97
N LEU A 15 17.38 0.85 14.33
CA LEU A 15 16.36 1.37 13.43
C LEU A 15 16.72 2.78 12.92
N ASN A 16 17.15 3.67 13.83
CA ASN A 16 17.56 5.04 13.52
C ASN A 16 18.80 5.07 12.61
N ARG A 17 19.78 4.19 12.85
CA ARG A 17 20.96 4.07 12.00
C ARG A 17 20.60 3.61 10.60
N ILE A 18 19.70 2.62 10.47
CA ILE A 18 19.27 2.06 9.19
C ILE A 18 18.43 3.05 8.37
N PHE A 19 17.41 3.67 8.99
CA PHE A 19 16.64 4.72 8.31
C PHE A 19 17.53 5.92 7.96
N GLY A 20 18.46 6.28 8.85
CA GLY A 20 19.51 7.24 8.55
C GLY A 20 20.30 6.86 7.29
N THR A 21 20.77 5.61 7.17
CA THR A 21 21.49 5.13 5.98
C THR A 21 20.63 5.14 4.72
N PHE A 22 19.34 4.79 4.82
CA PHE A 22 18.42 4.82 3.68
C PHE A 22 18.11 6.25 3.22
N THR A 23 17.85 7.17 4.16
CA THR A 23 17.69 8.59 3.87
C THR A 23 18.97 9.17 3.27
N TRP A 24 20.14 8.82 3.82
CA TRP A 24 21.44 9.20 3.26
C TRP A 24 21.70 8.61 1.88
N PHE A 25 21.25 7.38 1.61
CA PHE A 25 21.33 6.77 0.28
C PHE A 25 20.46 7.53 -0.73
N ILE A 26 19.22 7.89 -0.36
CA ILE A 26 18.36 8.72 -1.22
C ILE A 26 19.01 10.08 -1.45
N ILE A 27 19.48 10.75 -0.40
CA ILE A 27 20.16 12.05 -0.51
C ILE A 27 21.41 11.94 -1.40
N ALA A 28 22.26 10.92 -1.19
CA ALA A 28 23.47 10.72 -1.97
C ALA A 28 23.15 10.40 -3.44
N TYR A 29 22.09 9.61 -3.70
CA TYR A 29 21.59 9.35 -5.04
C TYR A 29 21.09 10.64 -5.71
N SER A 30 20.30 11.45 -5.01
CA SER A 30 19.80 12.74 -5.50
C SER A 30 20.94 13.71 -5.79
N VAL A 31 21.91 13.85 -4.87
CA VAL A 31 23.07 14.74 -5.04
C VAL A 31 23.98 14.25 -6.17
N ALA A 32 24.24 12.94 -6.28
CA ALA A 32 25.02 12.39 -7.38
C ALA A 32 24.34 12.62 -8.73
N PHE A 33 23.00 12.53 -8.77
CA PHE A 33 22.21 12.83 -9.96
C PHE A 33 22.23 14.33 -10.30
N ASP A 34 22.10 15.22 -9.32
CA ASP A 34 22.17 16.67 -9.51
C ASP A 34 23.57 17.12 -9.95
N VAL A 35 24.63 16.58 -9.34
CA VAL A 35 26.03 16.82 -9.74
C VAL A 35 26.25 16.33 -11.16
N TYR A 36 25.76 15.14 -11.51
CA TYR A 36 25.83 14.62 -12.88
C TYR A 36 25.18 15.56 -13.90
N ILE A 37 24.03 16.15 -13.56
CA ILE A 37 23.34 17.11 -14.41
C ILE A 37 24.08 18.45 -14.51
N ALA A 38 24.66 18.93 -13.41
CA ALA A 38 25.43 20.16 -13.35
C ALA A 38 26.79 20.06 -14.07
N THR A 39 27.46 18.91 -13.97
CA THR A 39 28.76 18.66 -14.63
C THR A 39 28.62 18.14 -16.05
N GLY A 40 27.44 17.65 -16.44
CA GLY A 40 27.07 17.32 -17.81
C GLY A 40 26.79 18.57 -18.65
N SER A 41 27.71 19.54 -18.66
CA SER A 41 27.75 20.63 -19.63
C SER A 41 28.41 20.09 -20.90
N MET A 42 27.60 19.79 -21.91
CA MET A 42 28.13 19.59 -23.26
C MET A 42 28.56 20.93 -23.83
N GLU A 43 29.76 20.99 -24.41
CA GLU A 43 30.05 21.97 -25.45
C GLU A 43 29.12 21.66 -26.63
N ILE A 44 28.36 22.66 -27.08
CA ILE A 44 27.31 22.51 -28.08
C ILE A 44 27.68 23.38 -29.28
N ASP A 45 27.74 22.75 -30.45
CA ASP A 45 27.85 23.44 -31.74
C ASP A 45 26.57 24.24 -32.02
N GLN A 46 26.73 25.47 -32.51
CA GLN A 46 25.72 26.54 -32.54
C GLN A 46 24.49 26.33 -33.46
N GLU A 47 24.37 25.24 -34.21
CA GLU A 47 23.39 25.17 -35.31
C GLU A 47 21.97 24.69 -34.95
N ASP A 48 21.68 24.25 -33.71
CA ASP A 48 20.36 23.72 -33.34
C ASP A 48 19.77 24.35 -32.05
N GLU A 49 19.78 25.69 -31.96
CA GLU A 49 19.36 26.45 -30.78
C GLU A 49 17.86 26.26 -30.41
N GLU A 50 16.99 25.99 -31.39
CA GLU A 50 15.54 25.81 -31.18
C GLU A 50 15.19 24.39 -30.68
N VAL A 51 15.92 23.37 -31.15
CA VAL A 51 15.84 21.99 -30.62
C VAL A 51 16.46 21.93 -29.22
N PHE A 52 17.52 22.71 -28.99
CA PHE A 52 18.18 22.83 -27.71
C PHE A 52 17.30 23.49 -26.64
N MET A 53 16.52 24.52 -26.96
CA MET A 53 15.59 25.14 -26.01
C MET A 53 14.46 24.19 -25.60
N ASN A 54 13.91 23.42 -26.56
CA ASN A 54 12.92 22.37 -26.25
C ASN A 54 13.54 21.21 -25.44
N MET A 55 14.83 20.92 -25.63
CA MET A 55 15.62 19.96 -24.84
C MET A 55 15.89 20.44 -23.42
N LEU A 56 16.29 21.70 -23.24
CA LEU A 56 16.54 22.28 -21.93
C LEU A 56 15.28 22.17 -21.08
N TYR A 57 14.11 22.35 -21.68
CA TYR A 57 12.81 22.19 -21.03
C TYR A 57 12.46 20.75 -20.65
N PHE A 58 12.78 19.75 -21.48
CA PHE A 58 12.57 18.34 -21.10
C PHE A 58 13.57 17.89 -20.04
N LYS A 59 14.82 18.40 -20.11
CA LYS A 59 15.83 18.22 -19.08
C LYS A 59 15.37 18.87 -17.78
N GLU A 60 14.91 20.12 -17.81
CA GLU A 60 14.37 20.85 -16.65
C GLU A 60 13.10 20.22 -16.10
N LEU A 61 12.19 19.69 -16.93
CA LEU A 61 10.99 19.01 -16.44
C LEU A 61 11.33 17.67 -15.79
N VAL A 62 12.24 16.89 -16.39
CA VAL A 62 12.73 15.63 -15.80
C VAL A 62 13.60 15.89 -14.57
N ILE A 63 14.35 17.00 -14.54
CA ILE A 63 15.08 17.49 -13.36
C ILE A 63 14.09 17.89 -12.28
N VAL A 64 13.10 18.72 -12.59
CA VAL A 64 12.11 19.20 -11.63
C VAL A 64 11.23 18.05 -11.14
N ASP A 65 10.81 17.12 -12.00
CA ASP A 65 10.07 15.92 -11.60
C ASP A 65 10.93 14.99 -10.75
N ASN A 66 12.22 14.79 -11.08
CA ASN A 66 13.12 13.97 -10.26
C ASN A 66 13.53 14.66 -8.96
N ILE A 67 13.72 15.99 -8.95
CA ILE A 67 13.99 16.80 -7.76
C ILE A 67 12.74 16.79 -6.88
N ILE A 68 11.56 17.09 -7.41
CA ILE A 68 10.30 17.01 -6.69
C ILE A 68 10.11 15.59 -6.16
N PHE A 69 10.32 14.55 -6.98
CA PHE A 69 10.23 13.15 -6.55
C PHE A 69 11.25 12.83 -5.45
N CYS A 70 12.50 13.29 -5.57
CA CYS A 70 13.54 13.09 -4.55
C CYS A 70 13.22 13.83 -3.26
N TYR A 71 12.80 15.10 -3.31
CA TYR A 71 12.38 15.88 -2.15
C TYR A 71 11.09 15.32 -1.54
N LEU A 72 10.15 14.81 -2.34
CA LEU A 72 8.97 14.10 -1.86
C LEU A 72 9.38 12.82 -1.16
N MET A 73 10.32 12.05 -1.73
CA MET A 73 10.81 10.79 -1.19
C MET A 73 11.67 10.99 0.06
N ILE A 74 12.45 12.07 0.14
CA ILE A 74 13.20 12.48 1.34
C ILE A 74 12.21 12.95 2.42
N GLY A 75 11.26 13.81 2.06
CA GLY A 75 10.21 14.29 2.97
C GLY A 75 9.34 13.16 3.50
N LEU A 76 8.89 12.25 2.63
CA LEU A 76 8.17 11.03 2.98
C LEU A 76 9.06 10.10 3.81
N SER A 77 10.33 9.91 3.45
CA SER A 77 11.25 9.07 4.21
C SER A 77 11.47 9.60 5.63
N LEU A 78 11.67 10.92 5.81
CA LEU A 78 11.79 11.55 7.13
C LEU A 78 10.49 11.51 7.94
N GLN A 79 9.35 11.74 7.29
CA GLN A 79 8.04 11.65 7.95
C GLN A 79 7.73 10.21 8.36
N ILE A 80 7.95 9.24 7.48
CA ILE A 80 7.82 7.81 7.75
C ILE A 80 8.79 7.40 8.86
N HIS A 81 10.05 7.84 8.81
CA HIS A 81 11.03 7.55 9.83
C HIS A 81 10.61 8.09 11.20
N THR A 82 10.23 9.37 11.27
CA THR A 82 9.75 10.00 12.52
C THR A 82 8.49 9.31 13.05
N TYR A 83 7.57 8.95 12.15
CA TYR A 83 6.33 8.27 12.48
C TYR A 83 6.58 6.84 12.98
N CYS A 84 7.39 6.06 12.28
CA CYS A 84 7.79 4.70 12.67
C CYS A 84 8.57 4.71 14.00
N PHE A 85 9.45 5.68 14.20
CA PHE A 85 10.18 5.87 15.46
C PHE A 85 9.22 6.14 16.62
N CYS A 86 8.27 7.07 16.45
CA CYS A 86 7.27 7.40 17.46
C CYS A 86 6.33 6.22 17.76
N ILE A 87 5.81 5.54 16.73
CA ILE A 87 4.96 4.36 16.92
C ILE A 87 5.73 3.26 17.63
N ARG A 88 6.97 2.98 17.22
CA ARG A 88 7.77 1.94 17.85
C ARG A 88 8.08 2.27 19.30
N ALA A 89 8.40 3.52 19.62
CA ALA A 89 8.57 3.95 21.00
C ALA A 89 7.31 3.71 21.85
N VAL A 90 6.12 4.04 21.30
CA VAL A 90 4.84 3.79 21.97
C VAL A 90 4.57 2.28 22.12
N THR A 91 4.78 1.49 21.07
CA THR A 91 4.59 0.03 21.11
C THR A 91 5.54 -0.64 22.10
N LEU A 92 6.80 -0.22 22.18
CA LEU A 92 7.76 -0.75 23.15
C LEU A 92 7.37 -0.41 24.59
N GLU A 93 6.81 0.78 24.85
CA GLU A 93 6.24 1.11 26.16
C GLU A 93 4.98 0.30 26.47
N ILE A 94 4.09 0.11 25.50
CA ILE A 94 2.89 -0.73 25.68
C ILE A 94 3.29 -2.18 25.97
N ASN A 95 4.24 -2.74 25.24
CA ASN A 95 4.71 -4.11 25.46
C ASN A 95 5.42 -4.25 26.80
N TYR A 96 6.24 -3.27 27.19
CA TYR A 96 6.86 -3.24 28.52
C TYR A 96 5.80 -3.17 29.62
N PHE A 97 4.78 -2.33 29.44
CA PHE A 97 3.64 -2.19 30.35
C PHE A 97 2.84 -3.49 30.49
N ILE A 98 2.54 -4.16 29.38
CA ILE A 98 1.84 -5.47 29.38
C ILE A 98 2.68 -6.51 30.11
N ARG A 99 3.97 -6.57 29.81
CA ARG A 99 4.88 -7.52 30.45
C ARG A 99 5.00 -7.29 31.95
N GLU A 100 5.14 -6.04 32.39
CA GLU A 100 5.13 -5.67 33.80
C GLU A 100 3.81 -6.12 34.45
N ALA A 101 2.67 -5.99 33.76
CA ALA A 101 1.39 -6.43 34.27
C ALA A 101 1.21 -7.95 34.36
N ILE A 102 1.79 -8.71 33.43
CA ILE A 102 1.77 -10.17 33.46
C ILE A 102 2.73 -10.72 34.53
N GLU A 103 3.90 -10.12 34.68
CA GLU A 103 4.95 -10.58 35.60
C GLU A 103 4.67 -10.18 37.07
N THR A 104 3.82 -9.17 37.30
CA THR A 104 3.50 -8.70 38.66
C THR A 104 2.55 -9.69 39.36
N LYS A 105 3.08 -10.47 40.28
CA LYS A 105 2.28 -11.28 41.22
C LYS A 105 1.92 -10.43 42.44
N CYS A 106 0.64 -10.17 42.63
CA CYS A 106 0.15 -9.47 43.82
C CYS A 106 -0.05 -10.49 44.95
N THR A 107 0.48 -10.20 46.14
CA THR A 107 0.36 -11.07 47.32
C THR A 107 -0.84 -10.72 48.20
N SER A 108 -1.42 -9.52 48.00
CA SER A 108 -2.56 -9.02 48.76
C SER A 108 -3.53 -8.19 47.91
N GLU A 109 -4.77 -8.06 48.39
CA GLU A 109 -5.82 -7.25 47.73
C GLU A 109 -5.42 -5.76 47.62
N SER A 110 -4.78 -5.20 48.66
CA SER A 110 -4.32 -3.80 48.63
C SER A 110 -3.21 -3.57 47.60
N GLU A 111 -2.31 -4.55 47.43
CA GLU A 111 -1.25 -4.50 46.44
C GLU A 111 -1.81 -4.58 45.01
N ALA A 112 -2.83 -5.40 44.78
CA ALA A 112 -3.53 -5.47 43.50
C ALA A 112 -4.26 -4.16 43.16
N ILE A 113 -4.94 -3.54 44.12
CA ILE A 113 -5.63 -2.26 43.92
C ILE A 113 -4.63 -1.16 43.59
N ASP A 114 -3.56 -1.02 44.38
CA ASP A 114 -2.52 -0.02 44.13
C ASP A 114 -1.81 -0.24 42.78
N PHE A 115 -1.60 -1.51 42.40
CA PHE A 115 -1.10 -1.88 41.09
C PHE A 115 -2.03 -1.40 39.95
N PHE A 116 -3.35 -1.67 40.03
CA PHE A 116 -4.32 -1.19 39.03
C PHE A 116 -4.43 0.33 38.99
N THR A 117 -4.35 1.02 40.13
CA THR A 117 -4.35 2.50 40.18
C THR A 117 -3.11 3.07 39.47
N ARG A 118 -1.92 2.50 39.73
CA ARG A 118 -0.68 2.87 39.03
C ARG A 118 -0.75 2.59 37.53
N LEU A 119 -1.39 1.49 37.11
CA LEU A 119 -1.63 1.19 35.70
C LEU A 119 -2.56 2.23 35.05
N ILE A 120 -3.64 2.63 35.71
CA ILE A 120 -4.59 3.64 35.22
C ILE A 120 -3.88 4.99 35.06
N GLU A 121 -3.09 5.43 36.03
CA GLU A 121 -2.33 6.69 35.92
C GLU A 121 -1.30 6.68 34.81
N ARG A 122 -0.56 5.56 34.65
CA ARG A 122 0.39 5.40 33.54
C ARG A 122 -0.32 5.38 32.19
N ASN A 123 -1.45 4.69 32.08
CA ASN A 123 -2.26 4.70 30.86
C ASN A 123 -2.80 6.10 30.56
N ALA A 124 -3.22 6.87 31.56
CA ALA A 124 -3.62 8.27 31.36
C ALA A 124 -2.47 9.14 30.84
N LYS A 125 -1.25 8.97 31.37
CA LYS A 125 -0.04 9.65 30.86
C LYS A 125 0.30 9.22 29.43
N LEU A 126 0.25 7.92 29.13
CA LEU A 126 0.48 7.38 27.79
C LEU A 126 -0.58 7.89 26.81
N SER A 127 -1.85 7.91 27.22
CA SER A 127 -2.97 8.47 26.44
C SER A 127 -2.76 9.95 26.16
N ASN A 128 -2.22 10.72 27.12
CA ASN A 128 -1.85 12.13 26.88
C ASN A 128 -0.67 12.27 25.92
N SER A 129 0.36 11.42 25.99
CA SER A 129 1.45 11.39 25.00
C SER A 129 0.94 11.02 23.60
N VAL A 130 0.02 10.04 23.51
CA VAL A 130 -0.68 9.68 22.27
C VAL A 130 -1.57 10.82 21.79
N ARG A 131 -2.19 11.62 22.67
CA ARG A 131 -2.94 12.85 22.30
C ARG A 131 -2.05 13.98 21.77
N VAL A 132 -0.81 14.09 22.25
CA VAL A 132 0.13 15.05 21.68
C VAL A 132 0.50 14.61 20.26
N LEU A 133 0.78 13.32 20.07
CA LEU A 133 0.91 12.69 18.75
C LEU A 133 -0.36 12.86 17.89
N ASP A 134 -1.56 12.79 18.49
CA ASP A 134 -2.85 13.05 17.84
C ASP A 134 -2.94 14.47 17.30
N ARG A 135 -2.58 15.48 18.09
CA ARG A 135 -2.60 16.87 17.63
C ARG A 135 -1.58 17.14 16.51
N THR A 136 -0.44 16.47 16.54
CA THR A 136 0.63 16.67 15.54
C THR A 136 0.40 15.88 14.24
N PHE A 137 -0.23 14.70 14.30
CA PHE A 137 -0.39 13.78 13.16
C PHE A 137 -1.85 13.37 12.87
N LYS A 138 -2.85 13.97 13.52
CA LYS A 138 -4.29 13.62 13.47
C LYS A 138 -4.60 12.16 13.85
N ILE A 139 -3.88 11.62 14.83
CA ILE A 139 -3.97 10.25 15.34
C ILE A 139 -5.06 10.12 16.42
N LYS A 140 -6.31 9.87 16.05
CA LYS A 140 -7.33 9.52 17.08
C LYS A 140 -6.95 8.19 17.77
N LYS A 141 -7.13 8.16 19.10
CA LYS A 141 -6.76 7.10 20.09
C LYS A 141 -6.82 5.64 19.59
N THR A 142 -6.09 4.76 20.27
CA THR A 142 -6.01 3.32 19.97
C THR A 142 -6.82 2.50 20.98
N ARG A 143 -7.46 1.42 20.51
CA ARG A 143 -8.12 0.41 21.37
C ARG A 143 -7.06 -0.59 21.83
N VAL A 144 -6.84 -0.69 23.14
CA VAL A 144 -6.00 -1.73 23.74
C VAL A 144 -6.93 -2.65 24.52
N LEU A 145 -7.29 -3.80 23.96
CA LEU A 145 -8.08 -4.79 24.69
C LEU A 145 -7.14 -5.56 25.62
N PHE A 146 -7.28 -5.36 26.93
CA PHE A 146 -6.59 -6.17 27.94
C PHE A 146 -7.50 -7.35 28.30
N CYS A 147 -7.24 -8.51 27.71
CA CYS A 147 -7.86 -9.77 28.12
C CYS A 147 -6.77 -10.70 28.69
N THR A 148 -6.26 -10.36 29.87
CA THR A 148 -5.40 -11.28 30.63
C THR A 148 -6.23 -11.99 31.67
N ASN A 149 -6.26 -13.32 31.56
CA ASN A 149 -6.66 -14.32 32.55
C ASN A 149 -7.64 -13.83 33.64
N ILE A 150 -8.85 -13.41 33.23
CA ILE A 150 -9.92 -12.97 34.13
C ILE A 150 -10.17 -13.99 35.27
N ARG A 151 -9.94 -15.29 35.00
CA ARG A 151 -10.00 -16.39 35.97
C ARG A 151 -9.04 -16.25 37.16
N GLU A 152 -7.82 -15.74 36.97
CA GLU A 152 -6.87 -15.57 38.08
C GLU A 152 -7.29 -14.42 39.01
N TRP A 153 -7.95 -13.41 38.46
CA TRP A 153 -8.39 -12.23 39.22
C TRP A 153 -9.64 -12.49 40.06
N PHE A 154 -10.44 -13.51 39.72
CA PHE A 154 -11.60 -13.94 40.53
C PHE A 154 -11.22 -14.36 41.95
N ASN A 155 -9.96 -14.74 42.18
CA ASN A 155 -9.48 -15.17 43.51
C ASN A 155 -9.27 -14.00 44.49
N TYR A 156 -9.21 -12.75 44.02
CA TYR A 156 -8.87 -11.58 44.85
C TYR A 156 -10.10 -10.75 45.31
N GLY A 157 -11.31 -11.26 45.10
CA GLY A 157 -12.53 -10.65 45.62
C GLY A 157 -13.14 -9.52 44.75
N PRO A 158 -14.33 -9.02 45.11
CA PRO A 158 -15.15 -8.17 44.26
C PRO A 158 -14.58 -6.78 44.00
N ARG A 159 -13.76 -6.22 44.90
CA ARG A 159 -13.16 -4.88 44.71
C ARG A 159 -12.09 -4.87 43.62
N VAL A 160 -11.28 -5.93 43.55
CA VAL A 160 -10.28 -6.12 42.48
C VAL A 160 -10.97 -6.33 41.14
N HIS A 161 -12.09 -7.05 41.13
CA HIS A 161 -12.91 -7.20 39.93
C HIS A 161 -13.49 -5.85 39.45
N THR A 162 -14.00 -5.02 40.36
CA THR A 162 -14.47 -3.66 40.01
C THR A 162 -13.33 -2.79 39.48
N ALA A 163 -12.12 -2.87 40.05
CA ALA A 163 -10.95 -2.16 39.55
C ALA A 163 -10.51 -2.63 38.15
N ALA A 164 -10.54 -3.95 37.91
CA ALA A 164 -10.26 -4.54 36.60
C ALA A 164 -11.32 -4.16 35.54
N LEU A 165 -12.60 -4.12 35.91
CA LEU A 165 -13.68 -3.62 35.05
C LEU A 165 -13.57 -2.11 34.77
N LEU A 166 -13.20 -1.30 35.77
CA LEU A 166 -12.92 0.13 35.61
C LEU A 166 -11.74 0.35 34.65
N PHE A 167 -10.70 -0.48 34.75
CA PHE A 167 -9.59 -0.49 33.82
C PHE A 167 -10.03 -0.91 32.40
N SER A 168 -10.80 -2.00 32.28
CA SER A 168 -11.36 -2.47 31.01
C SER A 168 -12.24 -1.42 30.33
N SER A 169 -13.10 -0.75 31.09
CA SER A 169 -13.96 0.33 30.58
C SER A 169 -13.16 1.60 30.22
N HIS A 170 -12.04 1.88 30.89
CA HIS A 170 -11.10 2.92 30.46
C HIS A 170 -10.38 2.58 29.16
N LEU A 171 -10.24 1.30 28.85
CA LEU A 171 -9.66 0.80 27.61
C LEU A 171 -10.69 0.70 26.47
N GLU A 172 -11.96 0.50 26.79
CA GLU A 172 -13.09 0.53 25.86
C GLU A 172 -13.66 1.94 25.66
N GLN A 173 -12.93 2.80 24.96
CA GLN A 173 -13.51 4.03 24.41
C GLN A 173 -13.81 3.86 22.92
N ASN A 174 -15.08 4.06 22.54
CA ASN A 174 -15.60 3.92 21.18
C ASN A 174 -15.24 5.13 20.29
N ASP A 175 -15.21 4.89 18.97
CA ASP A 175 -15.02 5.80 17.82
C ASP A 175 -13.58 6.25 17.49
N LEU A 176 -12.83 5.42 16.74
CA LEU A 176 -11.42 5.69 16.45
C LEU A 176 -10.96 5.27 15.04
N GLY A 177 -10.34 6.23 14.34
CA GLY A 177 -9.46 6.02 13.20
C GLY A 177 -8.72 7.31 12.81
N VAL A 178 -7.49 7.19 12.28
CA VAL A 178 -6.55 8.28 11.94
C VAL A 178 -6.76 8.73 10.51
N THR A 179 -6.83 10.02 10.20
CA THR A 179 -6.89 10.47 8.79
C THR A 179 -5.51 10.85 8.28
N LEU A 180 -4.91 10.03 7.41
CA LEU A 180 -3.78 10.52 6.61
C LEU A 180 -4.37 11.43 5.52
N TRP A 181 -4.00 12.71 5.53
CA TRP A 181 -4.37 13.70 4.51
C TRP A 181 -5.88 13.99 4.33
N GLY A 182 -6.73 13.60 5.29
CA GLY A 182 -8.18 13.77 5.16
C GLY A 182 -8.87 12.77 4.23
N PHE A 183 -8.17 11.73 3.73
CA PHE A 183 -8.72 10.76 2.78
C PHE A 183 -8.70 9.29 3.22
N ALA A 184 -7.92 8.89 4.24
CA ALA A 184 -7.84 7.48 4.65
C ALA A 184 -7.81 7.31 6.17
N LEU A 185 -8.74 6.50 6.70
CA LEU A 185 -8.91 6.18 8.12
C LEU A 185 -7.99 4.99 8.53
N LEU A 186 -6.90 5.20 9.29
CA LEU A 186 -6.14 4.11 9.91
C LEU A 186 -6.79 3.73 11.25
N SER A 187 -7.31 2.51 11.35
CA SER A 187 -7.64 1.91 12.65
C SER A 187 -7.21 0.45 12.63
N LYS A 188 -6.08 0.12 13.27
CA LYS A 188 -5.78 -1.27 13.63
C LYS A 188 -6.19 -1.44 15.10
N PRO A 189 -7.25 -2.18 15.44
CA PRO A 189 -7.50 -2.54 16.83
C PRO A 189 -6.40 -3.49 17.31
N LEU A 190 -5.77 -3.17 18.43
CA LEU A 190 -4.82 -4.08 19.09
C LEU A 190 -5.65 -5.05 19.94
N ILE A 191 -6.03 -6.17 19.33
CA ILE A 191 -6.77 -7.24 20.00
C ILE A 191 -5.75 -8.21 20.59
N LEU A 192 -5.50 -8.13 21.90
CA LEU A 192 -4.75 -9.15 22.64
C LEU A 192 -5.75 -10.18 23.17
N THR A 193 -6.01 -11.22 22.37
CA THR A 193 -6.67 -12.44 22.85
C THR A 193 -5.59 -13.40 23.32
N CYS A 194 -5.38 -13.52 24.62
CA CYS A 194 -4.72 -14.70 25.20
C CYS A 194 -5.73 -15.85 25.19
N GLU A 195 -5.76 -16.65 24.12
CA GLU A 195 -6.32 -17.99 24.20
C GLU A 195 -5.29 -18.91 24.88
N GLU A 196 -5.74 -19.76 25.80
CA GLU A 196 -4.92 -20.82 26.41
C GLU A 196 -4.18 -21.59 25.30
N GLY A 197 -2.84 -21.50 25.29
CA GLY A 197 -1.98 -22.16 24.29
C GLY A 197 -1.29 -21.24 23.28
N THR A 198 -1.49 -19.92 23.33
CA THR A 198 -0.64 -18.98 22.59
C THR A 198 0.65 -18.69 23.37
N GLU A 199 1.75 -19.33 22.97
CA GLU A 199 3.09 -18.94 23.44
C GLU A 199 3.30 -17.45 23.14
N ILE A 200 3.65 -16.67 24.17
CA ILE A 200 4.16 -15.32 23.99
C ILE A 200 5.48 -15.48 23.25
N VAL A 201 5.44 -15.34 21.93
CA VAL A 201 6.66 -15.28 21.11
C VAL A 201 7.38 -14.01 21.50
N ILE A 202 8.40 -14.16 22.35
CA ILE A 202 9.41 -13.13 22.59
C ILE A 202 10.19 -13.05 21.29
N ASP A 203 9.78 -12.15 20.39
CA ASP A 203 10.38 -12.00 19.07
C ASP A 203 11.72 -11.28 19.24
N ASP A 204 12.79 -12.04 19.53
CA ASP A 204 14.19 -11.59 19.59
C ASP A 204 14.78 -11.35 18.17
N LYS A 205 13.96 -10.87 17.23
CA LYS A 205 14.42 -10.59 15.86
C LYS A 205 15.39 -9.43 15.85
N SER A 206 16.42 -9.56 15.04
CA SER A 206 17.39 -8.48 14.86
C SER A 206 16.74 -7.26 14.17
N PRO A 207 17.17 -6.01 14.46
CA PRO A 207 16.63 -4.81 13.82
C PRO A 207 16.77 -4.80 12.29
N ILE A 208 17.70 -5.60 11.76
CA ILE A 208 17.93 -5.80 10.32
C ILE A 208 16.86 -6.72 9.73
N GLU A 209 16.52 -7.81 10.42
CA GLU A 209 15.43 -8.70 10.00
C GLU A 209 14.07 -8.00 10.00
N GLU A 210 13.82 -7.09 10.95
CA GLU A 210 12.59 -6.28 10.99
C GLU A 210 12.51 -5.22 9.88
N LEU A 211 13.64 -4.70 9.39
CA LEU A 211 13.66 -3.73 8.28
C LEU A 211 13.52 -4.41 6.92
N PHE A 212 14.11 -5.59 6.78
CA PHE A 212 13.88 -6.43 5.60
C PHE A 212 12.58 -7.21 5.69
N GLU A 213 11.91 -7.28 6.85
CA GLU A 213 10.65 -7.98 7.04
C GLU A 213 9.59 -7.51 6.04
N PRO A 214 9.31 -6.21 5.84
CA PRO A 214 8.35 -5.79 4.83
C PRO A 214 8.75 -6.28 3.43
N VAL A 215 10.00 -6.07 3.01
CA VAL A 215 10.47 -6.44 1.66
C VAL A 215 10.45 -7.95 1.44
N THR A 216 10.88 -8.72 2.44
CA THR A 216 10.88 -10.18 2.40
C THR A 216 9.46 -10.75 2.56
N GLU A 217 8.62 -10.15 3.41
CA GLU A 217 7.21 -10.51 3.61
C GLU A 217 6.32 -10.23 2.41
N ILE A 218 6.64 -9.19 1.62
CA ILE A 218 6.00 -8.87 0.33
C ILE A 218 6.37 -9.92 -0.71
N MET A 219 7.58 -10.48 -0.63
CA MET A 219 8.06 -11.43 -1.61
C MET A 219 7.52 -12.84 -1.35
N MET A 220 7.22 -13.51 -2.47
CA MET A 220 6.80 -14.92 -2.52
C MET A 220 7.72 -15.85 -1.70
N PHE A 221 8.98 -15.46 -1.53
CA PHE A 221 9.98 -16.15 -0.72
C PHE A 221 9.54 -16.34 0.74
N ASN A 222 8.92 -15.34 1.37
CA ASN A 222 8.43 -15.48 2.74
C ASN A 222 7.20 -16.38 2.85
N TRP A 223 6.30 -16.33 1.86
CA TRP A 223 5.16 -17.25 1.78
C TRP A 223 5.63 -18.72 1.66
N GLN A 224 6.70 -18.94 0.90
CA GLN A 224 7.33 -20.26 0.76
C GLN A 224 8.07 -20.67 2.03
N LYS A 225 8.96 -19.81 2.56
CA LYS A 225 9.77 -20.07 3.76
C LYS A 225 8.93 -20.43 4.98
N ASN A 226 7.86 -19.67 5.23
CA ASN A 226 7.00 -19.89 6.39
C ASN A 226 5.93 -20.97 6.16
N GLY A 227 5.83 -21.51 4.93
CA GLY A 227 4.78 -22.45 4.56
C GLY A 227 3.37 -21.86 4.75
N SER A 228 3.23 -20.53 4.67
CA SER A 228 2.00 -19.81 5.01
C SER A 228 0.83 -20.27 4.14
N ILE A 229 1.06 -20.46 2.85
CA ILE A 229 0.06 -20.97 1.91
C ILE A 229 -0.36 -22.40 2.26
N LYS A 230 0.60 -23.26 2.64
CA LYS A 230 0.31 -24.65 3.08
C LYS A 230 -0.50 -24.66 4.38
N ARG A 231 -0.23 -23.75 5.30
CA ARG A 231 -1.02 -23.58 6.53
C ARG A 231 -2.43 -23.10 6.22
N PHE A 232 -2.58 -22.14 5.31
CA PHE A 232 -3.89 -21.68 4.83
C PHE A 232 -4.72 -22.85 4.26
N PHE A 233 -4.16 -23.65 3.35
CA PHE A 233 -4.87 -24.80 2.81
C PHE A 233 -5.21 -25.87 3.85
N ARG A 234 -4.36 -26.08 4.86
CA ARG A 234 -4.67 -26.98 5.98
C ARG A 234 -5.83 -26.48 6.82
N LEU A 235 -5.86 -25.19 7.17
CA LEU A 235 -6.97 -24.57 7.90
C LEU A 235 -8.28 -24.69 7.10
N LEU A 236 -8.21 -24.37 5.81
CA LEU A 236 -9.36 -24.45 4.93
C LEU A 236 -9.87 -25.90 4.76
N HIS A 237 -8.95 -26.85 4.61
CA HIS A 237 -9.29 -28.29 4.56
C HIS A 237 -9.92 -28.74 5.87
N SER A 238 -9.38 -28.34 7.03
CA SER A 238 -9.95 -28.70 8.34
C SER A 238 -11.35 -28.13 8.61
N ALA A 239 -11.80 -27.15 7.81
CA ALA A 239 -13.11 -26.55 7.94
C ALA A 239 -14.20 -27.39 7.28
N ASN A 240 -13.98 -27.92 6.07
CA ASN A 240 -15.00 -28.64 5.31
C ASN A 240 -14.45 -29.76 4.40
N ASP A 241 -13.32 -30.37 4.77
CA ASP A 241 -12.61 -31.43 4.04
C ASP A 241 -12.35 -31.14 2.55
N SER A 242 -12.29 -29.86 2.20
CA SER A 242 -12.17 -29.36 0.83
C SER A 242 -13.31 -29.78 -0.12
N LYS A 243 -14.50 -30.12 0.40
CA LYS A 243 -15.66 -30.51 -0.42
C LYS A 243 -16.06 -29.39 -1.39
N GLY A 244 -15.96 -28.12 -0.98
CA GLY A 244 -16.32 -26.98 -1.81
C GLY A 244 -15.38 -26.81 -3.01
N VAL A 245 -14.09 -27.05 -2.80
CA VAL A 245 -13.05 -27.09 -3.84
C VAL A 245 -13.29 -28.26 -4.80
N GLN A 246 -13.62 -29.45 -4.29
CA GLN A 246 -13.90 -30.62 -5.13
C GLN A 246 -15.12 -30.38 -6.02
N LYS A 247 -16.25 -29.91 -5.45
CA LYS A 247 -17.49 -29.60 -6.19
C LYS A 247 -17.28 -28.50 -7.24
N ASN A 248 -16.39 -27.54 -6.97
CA ASN A 248 -16.09 -26.43 -7.89
C ASN A 248 -14.76 -26.56 -8.65
N ARG A 249 -14.20 -27.78 -8.76
CA ARG A 249 -12.89 -28.03 -9.39
C ARG A 249 -12.80 -27.45 -10.80
N GLU A 250 -13.84 -27.58 -11.60
CA GLU A 250 -13.87 -27.06 -12.97
C GLU A 250 -13.69 -25.54 -13.02
N LYS A 251 -14.34 -24.80 -12.11
CA LYS A 251 -14.22 -23.33 -12.02
C LYS A 251 -12.81 -22.92 -11.61
N ILE A 252 -12.16 -23.69 -10.73
CA ILE A 252 -10.77 -23.47 -10.30
C ILE A 252 -9.81 -23.78 -11.46
N MET A 253 -10.03 -24.86 -12.20
CA MET A 253 -9.25 -25.21 -13.38
C MET A 253 -9.38 -24.15 -14.49
N LYS A 254 -10.58 -23.62 -14.72
CA LYS A 254 -10.80 -22.50 -15.66
C LYS A 254 -10.00 -21.25 -15.25
N LEU A 255 -9.97 -20.89 -13.96
CA LEU A 255 -9.14 -19.79 -13.47
C LEU A 255 -7.65 -20.07 -13.72
N ASN A 256 -7.16 -21.26 -13.36
CA ASN A 256 -5.77 -21.64 -13.56
C ASN A 256 -5.36 -21.61 -15.05
N SER A 257 -6.24 -22.05 -15.94
CA SER A 257 -6.02 -21.99 -17.39
C SER A 257 -5.90 -20.54 -17.87
N ARG A 258 -6.81 -19.65 -17.46
CA ARG A 258 -6.75 -18.22 -17.79
C ARG A 258 -5.48 -17.56 -17.27
N MET A 259 -5.10 -17.83 -16.01
CA MET A 259 -3.86 -17.29 -15.44
C MET A 259 -2.61 -17.87 -16.11
N LYS A 260 -2.65 -19.12 -16.58
CA LYS A 260 -1.56 -19.71 -17.38
C LYS A 260 -1.39 -18.96 -18.70
N TRP A 261 -2.48 -18.68 -19.41
CA TRP A 261 -2.45 -17.89 -20.64
C TRP A 261 -1.93 -16.47 -20.38
N LEU A 262 -2.36 -15.83 -19.30
CA LEU A 262 -1.84 -14.52 -18.91
C LEU A 262 -0.32 -14.57 -18.66
N ARG A 263 0.19 -15.58 -17.95
CA ARG A 263 1.65 -15.73 -17.75
C ARG A 263 2.39 -15.92 -19.06
N ILE A 264 1.90 -16.80 -19.94
CA ILE A 264 2.51 -17.03 -21.26
C ILE A 264 2.52 -15.73 -22.05
N PHE A 265 1.41 -15.01 -22.08
CA PHE A 265 1.30 -13.72 -22.73
C PHE A 265 2.32 -12.71 -22.18
N MET A 266 2.46 -12.59 -20.86
CA MET A 266 3.41 -11.67 -20.23
C MET A 266 4.87 -12.05 -20.49
N ILE A 267 5.19 -13.35 -20.54
CA ILE A 267 6.52 -13.85 -20.92
C ILE A 267 6.80 -13.48 -22.38
N CYS A 268 5.88 -13.77 -23.30
CA CYS A 268 6.02 -13.42 -24.72
C CYS A 268 6.15 -11.90 -24.92
N TYR A 269 5.35 -11.11 -24.20
CA TYR A 269 5.41 -9.65 -24.24
C TYR A 269 6.76 -9.13 -23.74
N SER A 270 7.26 -9.66 -22.63
CA SER A 270 8.59 -9.29 -22.08
C SER A 270 9.70 -9.65 -23.06
N LEU A 271 9.67 -10.86 -23.63
CA LEU A 271 10.63 -11.31 -24.64
C LEU A 271 10.58 -10.45 -25.89
N PHE A 272 9.38 -10.08 -26.36
CA PHE A 272 9.21 -9.17 -27.48
C PHE A 272 9.87 -7.82 -27.21
N PHE A 273 9.70 -7.24 -26.02
CA PHE A 273 10.35 -5.98 -25.64
C PHE A 273 11.87 -6.10 -25.56
N VAL A 274 12.39 -7.18 -24.98
CA VAL A 274 13.84 -7.44 -24.95
C VAL A 274 14.37 -7.52 -26.39
N VAL A 275 13.75 -8.33 -27.26
CA VAL A 275 14.15 -8.48 -28.66
C VAL A 275 14.06 -7.15 -29.40
N TYR A 276 12.97 -6.40 -29.23
CA TYR A 276 12.75 -5.09 -29.84
C TYR A 276 13.89 -4.12 -29.49
N PHE A 277 14.25 -4.01 -28.20
CA PHE A 277 15.34 -3.13 -27.76
C PHE A 277 16.73 -3.63 -28.16
N THR A 278 16.98 -4.95 -28.18
CA THR A 278 18.27 -5.51 -28.59
C THR A 278 18.49 -5.50 -30.10
N SER A 279 17.42 -5.51 -30.91
CA SER A 279 17.52 -5.55 -32.37
C SER A 279 17.99 -4.22 -32.96
N GLY A 280 18.17 -3.17 -32.13
CA GLY A 280 18.68 -1.88 -32.58
C GLY A 280 17.82 -1.24 -33.66
N ILE A 281 16.51 -1.56 -33.69
CA ILE A 281 15.55 -0.91 -34.59
C ILE A 281 15.60 0.57 -34.23
N LYS A 282 16.27 1.36 -35.07
CA LYS A 282 16.41 2.81 -34.91
C LYS A 282 15.01 3.38 -34.83
N GLN A 283 14.60 3.78 -33.63
CA GLN A 283 13.36 4.52 -33.45
C GLN A 283 13.47 5.77 -34.33
N TYR A 284 12.44 6.01 -35.14
CA TYR A 284 12.28 7.30 -35.79
C TYR A 284 12.23 8.35 -34.67
N GLN A 285 13.24 9.21 -34.61
CA GLN A 285 13.34 10.42 -33.78
C GLN A 285 13.33 10.30 -32.25
N ILE A 286 13.14 9.13 -31.64
CA ILE A 286 13.51 8.96 -30.22
C ILE A 286 15.03 8.72 -30.21
N GLU A 287 15.79 9.76 -29.84
CA GLU A 287 17.23 9.67 -29.69
C GLU A 287 17.60 8.64 -28.62
N MET A 288 17.72 7.38 -29.04
CA MET A 288 18.23 6.28 -28.21
C MET A 288 19.62 6.62 -27.64
N GLU A 289 20.39 7.46 -28.34
CA GLU A 289 21.63 8.08 -27.84
C GLU A 289 21.46 8.85 -26.53
N ARG A 290 20.33 9.53 -26.32
CA ARG A 290 20.07 10.25 -25.06
C ARG A 290 19.72 9.29 -23.93
N PHE A 291 18.96 8.24 -24.22
CA PHE A 291 18.59 7.24 -23.21
C PHE A 291 19.79 6.36 -22.81
N THR A 292 20.65 6.00 -23.76
CA THR A 292 21.92 5.31 -23.49
C THR A 292 22.93 6.22 -22.79
N ARG A 293 22.93 7.54 -23.03
CA ARG A 293 23.70 8.50 -22.22
C ARG A 293 23.24 8.56 -20.77
N ILE A 294 21.93 8.53 -20.48
CA ILE A 294 21.41 8.52 -19.10
C ILE A 294 21.84 7.26 -18.34
N LEU A 295 21.88 6.10 -19.02
CA LEU A 295 22.27 4.83 -18.40
C LEU A 295 23.78 4.53 -18.48
N TYR A 296 24.58 5.45 -19.03
CA TYR A 296 26.06 5.45 -19.14
C TYR A 296 26.70 4.26 -19.89
N PHE A 297 26.05 3.08 -19.93
CA PHE A 297 26.48 1.89 -20.66
C PHE A 297 25.29 1.20 -21.35
N GLU A 298 25.44 0.91 -22.64
CA GLU A 298 24.48 0.09 -23.41
C GLU A 298 24.20 -1.28 -22.77
N ARG A 299 25.21 -1.85 -22.09
CA ARG A 299 25.07 -3.12 -21.35
C ARG A 299 24.10 -3.03 -20.16
N LEU A 300 23.97 -1.86 -19.53
CA LEU A 300 23.03 -1.65 -18.41
C LEU A 300 21.57 -1.64 -18.89
N VAL A 301 21.32 -1.21 -20.13
CA VAL A 301 19.97 -1.25 -20.73
C VAL A 301 19.47 -2.69 -20.85
N ILE A 302 20.35 -3.61 -21.27
CA ILE A 302 20.02 -5.04 -21.35
C ILE A 302 19.74 -5.59 -19.95
N LEU A 303 20.59 -5.28 -18.95
CA LEU A 303 20.39 -5.71 -17.57
C LEU A 303 19.10 -5.17 -16.96
N TYR A 304 18.77 -3.91 -17.22
CA TYR A 304 17.52 -3.29 -16.79
C TYR A 304 16.29 -3.97 -17.39
N ASN A 305 16.30 -4.24 -18.70
CA ASN A 305 15.20 -4.92 -19.38
C ASN A 305 15.05 -6.37 -18.92
N LEU A 306 16.15 -7.08 -18.68
CA LEU A 306 16.14 -8.43 -18.10
C LEU A 306 15.59 -8.43 -16.67
N THR A 307 16.02 -7.49 -15.84
CA THR A 307 15.55 -7.35 -14.45
C THR A 307 14.07 -6.99 -14.41
N SER A 308 13.63 -6.04 -15.24
CA SER A 308 12.23 -5.64 -15.38
C SER A 308 11.37 -6.81 -15.87
N SER A 309 11.85 -7.57 -16.85
CA SER A 309 11.17 -8.78 -17.34
C SER A 309 11.06 -9.84 -16.24
N TYR A 310 12.13 -10.06 -15.48
CA TYR A 310 12.13 -11.00 -14.35
C TYR A 310 11.11 -10.59 -13.27
N LEU A 311 11.08 -9.32 -12.89
CA LEU A 311 10.12 -8.78 -11.92
C LEU A 311 8.68 -8.94 -12.44
N LEU A 312 8.44 -8.63 -13.70
CA LEU A 312 7.12 -8.75 -14.32
C LEU A 312 6.62 -10.21 -14.32
N ILE A 313 7.49 -11.17 -14.66
CA ILE A 313 7.19 -12.59 -14.55
C ILE A 313 6.88 -12.96 -13.10
N GLY A 314 7.74 -12.57 -12.15
CA GLY A 314 7.55 -12.81 -10.73
C GLY A 314 6.19 -12.30 -10.22
N TRP A 315 5.81 -11.08 -10.59
CA TRP A 315 4.51 -10.49 -10.27
C TRP A 315 3.36 -11.32 -10.82
N THR A 316 3.42 -11.77 -12.07
CA THR A 316 2.33 -12.59 -12.64
C THR A 316 2.10 -13.89 -11.87
N PHE A 317 3.17 -14.50 -11.35
CA PHE A 317 3.05 -15.66 -10.47
C PHE A 317 2.42 -15.30 -9.13
N GLN A 318 2.80 -14.18 -8.53
CA GLN A 318 2.23 -13.71 -7.25
C GLN A 318 0.73 -13.41 -7.38
N ILE A 319 0.33 -12.71 -8.44
CA ILE A 319 -1.08 -12.43 -8.76
C ILE A 319 -1.85 -13.72 -9.01
N HIS A 320 -1.24 -14.72 -9.65
CA HIS A 320 -1.88 -16.03 -9.80
C HIS A 320 -2.13 -16.70 -8.46
N ILE A 321 -1.13 -16.79 -7.58
CA ILE A 321 -1.30 -17.35 -6.23
C ILE A 321 -2.38 -16.59 -5.45
N TYR A 322 -2.33 -15.26 -5.49
CA TYR A 322 -3.32 -14.38 -4.89
C TYR A 322 -4.75 -14.73 -5.31
N CYS A 323 -5.01 -14.74 -6.62
CA CYS A 323 -6.33 -15.05 -7.18
C CYS A 323 -6.76 -16.49 -6.87
N TYR A 324 -5.82 -17.43 -6.88
CA TYR A 324 -6.07 -18.83 -6.61
C TYR A 324 -6.53 -19.05 -5.17
N CYS A 325 -5.78 -18.54 -4.18
CA CYS A 325 -6.12 -18.67 -2.76
C CYS A 325 -7.48 -18.05 -2.43
N ILE A 326 -7.75 -16.85 -2.96
CA ILE A 326 -9.06 -16.19 -2.79
C ILE A 326 -10.18 -17.00 -3.41
N ARG A 327 -9.97 -17.53 -4.62
CA ARG A 327 -10.98 -18.31 -5.31
C ARG A 327 -11.32 -19.60 -4.57
N VAL A 328 -10.32 -20.27 -4.01
CA VAL A 328 -10.49 -21.47 -3.21
C VAL A 328 -11.31 -21.17 -1.94
N ALA A 329 -11.00 -20.10 -1.21
CA ALA A 329 -11.80 -19.66 -0.07
C ALA A 329 -13.26 -19.36 -0.46
N VAL A 330 -13.47 -18.65 -1.58
CA VAL A 330 -14.82 -18.36 -2.11
C VAL A 330 -15.59 -19.65 -2.43
N CYS A 331 -14.92 -20.66 -3.00
CA CYS A 331 -15.56 -21.93 -3.32
C CYS A 331 -16.02 -22.70 -2.07
N GLU A 332 -15.21 -22.71 -1.01
CA GLU A 332 -15.59 -23.35 0.26
C GLU A 332 -16.74 -22.62 0.95
N ILE A 333 -16.69 -21.29 1.04
CA ILE A 333 -17.77 -20.49 1.63
C ILE A 333 -19.08 -20.68 0.84
N ASN A 334 -19.02 -20.67 -0.49
CA ASN A 334 -20.21 -20.92 -1.30
C ASN A 334 -20.79 -22.31 -1.08
N HIS A 335 -19.93 -23.33 -0.89
CA HIS A 335 -20.40 -24.67 -0.61
C HIS A 335 -21.06 -24.78 0.76
N PHE A 336 -20.44 -24.19 1.78
CA PHE A 336 -21.02 -24.07 3.12
C PHE A 336 -22.38 -23.35 3.08
N ILE A 337 -22.49 -22.25 2.33
CA ILE A 337 -23.77 -21.55 2.12
C ILE A 337 -24.82 -22.49 1.49
N GLN A 338 -24.44 -23.26 0.47
CA GLN A 338 -25.36 -24.21 -0.17
C GLN A 338 -25.83 -25.29 0.82
N GLU A 339 -24.91 -25.87 1.59
CA GLU A 339 -25.25 -26.87 2.62
C GLU A 339 -26.17 -26.27 3.70
N ALA A 340 -25.97 -25.01 4.10
CA ALA A 340 -26.80 -24.31 5.07
C ALA A 340 -28.21 -23.97 4.54
N ILE A 341 -28.39 -23.88 3.23
CA ILE A 341 -29.68 -23.57 2.57
C ILE A 341 -30.46 -24.84 2.23
N GLU A 342 -29.76 -25.89 1.81
CA GLU A 342 -30.35 -27.16 1.35
C GLU A 342 -30.60 -28.13 2.51
N VAL A 343 -30.61 -27.66 3.76
CA VAL A 343 -30.74 -28.55 4.91
C VAL A 343 -32.16 -29.08 5.04
N GLU A 344 -32.28 -30.41 5.03
CA GLU A 344 -33.50 -31.14 5.34
C GLU A 344 -33.22 -31.95 6.61
N CYS A 345 -33.77 -31.52 7.74
CA CYS A 345 -33.63 -32.24 9.00
C CYS A 345 -34.86 -33.10 9.25
N SER A 346 -34.66 -34.35 9.66
CA SER A 346 -35.76 -35.26 10.00
C SER A 346 -36.26 -35.06 11.43
N SER A 347 -35.42 -34.53 12.31
CA SER A 347 -35.70 -34.35 13.74
C SER A 347 -35.12 -33.05 14.31
N GLU A 348 -35.67 -32.60 15.44
CA GLU A 348 -35.19 -31.44 16.21
C GLU A 348 -33.73 -31.62 16.66
N THR A 349 -33.39 -32.80 17.15
CA THR A 349 -32.02 -33.14 17.61
C THR A 349 -31.00 -33.07 16.47
N GLU A 350 -31.37 -33.54 15.28
CA GLU A 350 -30.54 -33.45 14.09
C GLU A 350 -30.33 -32.00 13.64
N ALA A 351 -31.39 -31.17 13.70
CA ALA A 351 -31.30 -29.75 13.38
C ALA A 351 -30.37 -29.00 14.35
N ILE A 352 -30.47 -29.26 15.66
CA ILE A 352 -29.57 -28.64 16.66
C ILE A 352 -28.12 -29.06 16.41
N ALA A 353 -27.86 -30.34 16.14
CA ALA A 353 -26.52 -30.84 15.83
C ALA A 353 -25.96 -30.17 14.57
N PHE A 354 -26.77 -30.09 13.51
CA PHE A 354 -26.41 -29.41 12.26
C PHE A 354 -26.03 -27.94 12.47
N PHE A 355 -26.82 -27.17 13.22
CA PHE A 355 -26.52 -25.77 13.49
C PHE A 355 -25.26 -25.61 14.33
N THR A 356 -25.05 -26.48 15.32
CA THR A 356 -23.84 -26.48 16.15
C THR A 356 -22.59 -26.76 15.31
N ASP A 357 -22.65 -27.74 14.42
CA ASP A 357 -21.54 -28.05 13.51
C ASP A 357 -21.34 -26.97 12.46
N SER A 358 -22.41 -26.36 11.96
CA SER A 358 -22.34 -25.20 11.06
C SER A 358 -21.64 -24.00 11.69
N ILE A 359 -21.86 -23.74 13.00
CA ILE A 359 -21.14 -22.69 13.74
C ILE A 359 -19.64 -23.01 13.78
N ARG A 360 -19.26 -24.27 14.05
CA ARG A 360 -17.85 -24.70 14.08
C ARG A 360 -17.19 -24.56 12.70
N ILE A 361 -17.87 -25.00 11.64
CA ILE A 361 -17.39 -24.89 10.25
C ILE A 361 -17.21 -23.42 9.89
N ASN A 362 -18.21 -22.57 10.14
CA ASN A 362 -18.13 -21.14 9.90
C ASN A 362 -16.96 -20.51 10.66
N ALA A 363 -16.78 -20.81 11.95
CA ALA A 363 -15.66 -20.29 12.73
C ALA A 363 -14.30 -20.65 12.12
N ARG A 364 -14.12 -21.90 11.64
CA ARG A 364 -12.89 -22.34 10.96
C ARG A 364 -12.70 -21.68 9.59
N LEU A 365 -13.78 -21.48 8.83
CA LEU A 365 -13.74 -20.74 7.56
C LEU A 365 -13.34 -19.28 7.79
N SER A 366 -13.95 -18.62 8.77
CA SER A 366 -13.61 -17.24 9.16
C SER A 366 -12.17 -17.11 9.61
N LEU A 367 -11.67 -18.06 10.40
CA LEU A 367 -10.26 -18.11 10.79
C LEU A 367 -9.34 -18.28 9.56
N SER A 368 -9.72 -19.15 8.62
CA SER A 368 -8.99 -19.34 7.36
C SER A 368 -8.95 -18.07 6.51
N VAL A 369 -10.05 -17.32 6.44
CA VAL A 369 -10.13 -16.03 5.72
C VAL A 369 -9.30 -14.95 6.43
N ARG A 370 -9.34 -14.86 7.76
CA ARG A 370 -8.47 -13.92 8.51
C ARG A 370 -7.00 -14.24 8.32
N TYR A 371 -6.64 -15.52 8.34
CA TYR A 371 -5.28 -15.95 8.07
C TYR A 371 -4.87 -15.65 6.61
N LEU A 372 -5.79 -15.80 5.65
CA LEU A 372 -5.57 -15.38 4.27
C LEU A 372 -5.35 -13.85 4.17
N ASP A 373 -6.11 -13.06 4.93
CA ASP A 373 -5.92 -11.61 5.01
C ASP A 373 -4.52 -11.26 5.54
N GLU A 374 -4.06 -11.90 6.61
CA GLU A 374 -2.71 -11.67 7.15
C GLU A 374 -1.61 -11.91 6.10
N ILE A 375 -1.76 -12.94 5.26
CA ILE A 375 -0.82 -13.24 4.18
C ILE A 375 -0.90 -12.17 3.08
N LEU A 376 -2.11 -11.78 2.69
CA LEU A 376 -2.35 -11.04 1.45
C LEU A 376 -2.45 -9.52 1.62
N LYS A 377 -2.73 -8.99 2.81
CA LYS A 377 -3.00 -7.57 3.02
C LYS A 377 -1.83 -6.65 2.71
N ARG A 378 -0.60 -7.12 2.99
CA ARG A 378 0.64 -6.39 2.68
C ARG A 378 0.87 -6.40 1.18
N PHE A 379 0.83 -7.59 0.57
CA PHE A 379 0.93 -7.74 -0.88
C PHE A 379 -0.10 -6.86 -1.63
N ALA A 380 -1.36 -6.89 -1.23
CA ALA A 380 -2.41 -6.08 -1.84
C ALA A 380 -2.15 -4.58 -1.73
N PHE A 381 -1.62 -4.10 -0.60
CA PHE A 381 -1.24 -2.69 -0.45
C PHE A 381 -0.15 -2.28 -1.42
N PHE A 382 0.94 -3.04 -1.49
CA PHE A 382 2.07 -2.70 -2.37
C PHE A 382 1.67 -2.78 -3.84
N GLU A 383 0.98 -3.85 -4.24
CA GLU A 383 0.52 -4.01 -5.62
C GLU A 383 -0.43 -2.89 -6.05
N ILE A 384 -1.43 -2.55 -5.22
CA ILE A 384 -2.35 -1.44 -5.54
C ILE A 384 -1.59 -0.11 -5.55
N GLY A 385 -0.71 0.11 -4.58
CA GLY A 385 0.13 1.31 -4.48
C GLY A 385 1.05 1.51 -5.67
N MET A 386 1.50 0.43 -6.33
CA MET A 386 2.33 0.49 -7.55
C MET A 386 1.46 0.58 -8.82
N VAL A 387 0.40 -0.22 -8.91
CA VAL A 387 -0.42 -0.31 -10.12
C VAL A 387 -1.19 0.98 -10.38
N ILE A 388 -1.68 1.68 -9.36
CA ILE A 388 -2.38 2.97 -9.52
C ILE A 388 -1.50 4.01 -10.24
N PRO A 389 -0.31 4.40 -9.72
CA PRO A 389 0.54 5.37 -10.40
C PRO A 389 1.03 4.85 -11.75
N CYS A 390 1.40 3.57 -11.87
CA CYS A 390 1.78 3.00 -13.18
C CYS A 390 0.65 3.16 -14.22
N THR A 391 -0.59 2.86 -13.85
CA THR A 391 -1.74 3.03 -14.76
C THR A 391 -1.91 4.49 -15.16
N LEU A 392 -1.80 5.42 -14.20
CA LEU A 392 -1.93 6.85 -14.46
C LEU A 392 -0.86 7.36 -15.43
N PHE A 393 0.41 7.11 -15.14
CA PHE A 393 1.52 7.60 -15.95
C PHE A 393 1.57 6.95 -17.32
N VAL A 394 1.32 5.63 -17.41
CA VAL A 394 1.27 4.94 -18.70
C VAL A 394 0.11 5.48 -19.53
N THR A 395 -1.08 5.63 -18.95
CA THR A 395 -2.24 6.18 -19.67
C THR A 395 -1.99 7.61 -20.15
N PHE A 396 -1.44 8.47 -19.29
CA PHE A 396 -1.06 9.82 -19.65
C PHE A 396 -0.04 9.82 -20.80
N ALA A 397 1.01 9.01 -20.72
CA ALA A 397 2.01 8.87 -21.77
C ALA A 397 1.41 8.36 -23.09
N THR A 398 0.49 7.39 -23.04
CA THR A 398 -0.22 6.88 -24.23
C THR A 398 -1.06 7.99 -24.87
N VAL A 399 -1.79 8.78 -24.07
CA VAL A 399 -2.62 9.89 -24.58
C VAL A 399 -1.77 10.98 -25.21
N MET A 400 -0.65 11.34 -24.58
CA MET A 400 0.29 12.32 -25.13
C MET A 400 0.94 11.85 -26.43
N ARG A 401 1.04 10.53 -26.64
CA ARG A 401 1.56 9.89 -27.86
C ARG A 401 0.46 9.48 -28.84
N ARG A 402 -0.76 10.02 -28.76
CA ARG A 402 -1.87 9.65 -29.67
C ARG A 402 -1.57 9.88 -31.16
N HIS A 403 -0.60 10.74 -31.49
CA HIS A 403 -0.17 11.03 -32.86
C HIS A 403 1.08 10.24 -33.29
N ALA A 404 1.63 9.39 -32.42
CA ALA A 404 2.77 8.53 -32.73
C ALA A 404 2.38 7.44 -33.74
N PRO A 405 3.34 6.90 -34.51
CA PRO A 405 3.09 5.79 -35.41
C PRO A 405 2.51 4.58 -34.66
N LEU A 406 1.65 3.81 -35.35
CA LEU A 406 0.91 2.69 -34.77
C LEU A 406 1.80 1.65 -34.06
N ILE A 407 3.03 1.47 -34.55
CA ILE A 407 4.03 0.56 -33.97
C ILE A 407 4.47 0.97 -32.56
N GLU A 408 4.43 2.26 -32.22
CA GLU A 408 4.76 2.77 -30.88
C GLU A 408 3.52 2.94 -30.00
N PHE A 409 2.41 3.33 -30.62
CA PHE A 409 1.14 3.51 -29.92
C PHE A 409 0.56 2.18 -29.42
N LEU A 410 0.61 1.12 -30.23
CA LEU A 410 -0.01 -0.16 -29.91
C LEU A 410 0.59 -0.84 -28.66
N PRO A 411 1.92 -0.94 -28.47
CA PRO A 411 2.50 -1.50 -27.25
C PRO A 411 2.15 -0.70 -25.99
N SER A 412 2.07 0.64 -26.12
CA SER A 412 1.67 1.54 -25.04
C SER A 412 0.20 1.31 -24.64
N LEU A 413 -0.70 1.19 -25.63
CA LEU A 413 -2.10 0.86 -25.40
C LEU A 413 -2.29 -0.52 -24.75
N ILE A 414 -1.52 -1.53 -25.19
CA ILE A 414 -1.53 -2.86 -24.55
C ILE A 414 -1.11 -2.76 -23.09
N LEU A 415 -0.10 -1.94 -22.78
CA LEU A 415 0.35 -1.74 -21.40
C LEU A 415 -0.73 -1.08 -20.53
N VAL A 416 -1.45 -0.08 -21.05
CA VAL A 416 -2.62 0.52 -20.36
C VAL A 416 -3.67 -0.55 -20.04
N ILE A 417 -4.05 -1.36 -21.04
CA ILE A 417 -5.04 -2.43 -20.87
C ILE A 417 -4.56 -3.45 -19.82
N LEU A 418 -3.28 -3.81 -19.82
CA LEU A 418 -2.68 -4.70 -18.83
C LEU A 418 -2.72 -4.11 -17.42
N CYS A 419 -2.35 -2.84 -17.26
CA CYS A 419 -2.39 -2.16 -15.97
C CYS A 419 -3.84 -2.07 -15.42
N LEU A 420 -4.81 -1.73 -16.26
CA LEU A 420 -6.23 -1.72 -15.89
C LEU A 420 -6.76 -3.12 -15.55
N ALA A 421 -6.39 -4.14 -16.33
CA ALA A 421 -6.76 -5.52 -16.06
C ALA A 421 -6.15 -6.01 -14.74
N LEU A 422 -4.90 -5.65 -14.45
CA LEU A 422 -4.22 -5.98 -13.21
C LEU A 422 -4.91 -5.32 -12.02
N PHE A 423 -5.17 -4.01 -12.10
CA PHE A 423 -5.93 -3.28 -11.10
C PHE A 423 -7.30 -3.94 -10.84
N HIS A 424 -8.00 -4.31 -11.91
CA HIS A 424 -9.28 -5.00 -11.82
C HIS A 424 -9.16 -6.34 -11.10
N VAL A 425 -8.16 -7.17 -11.44
CA VAL A 425 -7.94 -8.48 -10.84
C VAL A 425 -7.60 -8.38 -9.35
N LEU A 426 -6.69 -7.47 -8.98
CA LEU A 426 -6.28 -7.23 -7.59
C LEU A 426 -7.45 -6.80 -6.71
N THR A 427 -8.41 -6.08 -7.27
CA THR A 427 -9.51 -5.51 -6.50
C THR A 427 -10.78 -6.38 -6.51
N ILE A 428 -11.13 -6.98 -7.65
CA ILE A 428 -12.41 -7.71 -7.81
C ILE A 428 -12.45 -9.03 -7.04
N HIS A 429 -11.32 -9.74 -6.94
CA HIS A 429 -11.27 -11.05 -6.28
C HIS A 429 -11.54 -10.93 -4.77
N PRO A 430 -10.84 -10.07 -4.02
CA PRO A 430 -11.17 -9.72 -2.64
C PRO A 430 -12.60 -9.24 -2.45
N ALA A 431 -13.06 -8.34 -3.32
CA ALA A 431 -14.40 -7.80 -3.21
C ALA A 431 -15.46 -8.89 -3.40
N ARG A 432 -15.21 -9.90 -4.25
CA ARG A 432 -16.07 -11.08 -4.38
C ARG A 432 -16.07 -11.92 -3.10
N LEU A 433 -14.91 -12.15 -2.47
CA LEU A 433 -14.83 -12.87 -1.20
C LEU A 433 -15.62 -12.15 -0.11
N HIS A 434 -15.37 -10.86 0.11
CA HIS A 434 -16.09 -10.06 1.08
C HIS A 434 -17.61 -10.05 0.82
N ASN A 435 -18.03 -9.93 -0.43
CA ASN A 435 -19.45 -10.01 -0.78
C ASN A 435 -20.07 -11.39 -0.48
N GLN A 436 -19.35 -12.49 -0.66
CA GLN A 436 -19.87 -13.82 -0.34
C GLN A 436 -20.01 -14.01 1.17
N VAL A 437 -19.01 -13.60 1.95
CA VAL A 437 -19.09 -13.60 3.42
C VAL A 437 -20.31 -12.80 3.88
N LYS A 438 -20.47 -11.55 3.39
CA LYS A 438 -21.61 -10.70 3.74
C LYS A 438 -22.96 -11.27 3.34
N LYS A 439 -23.04 -11.97 2.19
CA LYS A 439 -24.27 -12.60 1.70
C LYS A 439 -24.68 -13.83 2.51
N THR A 440 -23.73 -14.49 3.17
CA THR A 440 -23.96 -15.75 3.91
C THR A 440 -25.14 -15.61 4.89
N ARG A 441 -25.15 -14.57 5.72
CA ARG A 441 -26.26 -14.29 6.64
C ARG A 441 -27.59 -14.04 5.90
N SER A 442 -27.59 -13.19 4.89
CA SER A 442 -28.82 -12.85 4.16
C SER A 442 -29.47 -14.06 3.49
N LEU A 443 -28.64 -14.95 2.92
CA LEU A 443 -29.09 -16.18 2.26
C LEU A 443 -29.53 -17.24 3.27
N PHE A 444 -28.85 -17.29 4.42
CA PHE A 444 -29.29 -18.10 5.54
C PHE A 444 -30.67 -17.63 5.99
N CYS A 445 -30.81 -16.37 6.44
CA CYS A 445 -32.06 -15.82 6.96
C CYS A 445 -33.23 -15.84 5.96
N SER A 446 -32.99 -15.80 4.65
CA SER A 446 -34.08 -15.95 3.66
C SER A 446 -34.79 -17.30 3.73
N ASN A 447 -34.15 -18.32 4.30
CA ASN A 447 -34.71 -19.66 4.47
C ASN A 447 -35.30 -19.90 5.86
N ILE A 448 -35.58 -18.85 6.63
CA ILE A 448 -36.10 -18.97 8.00
C ILE A 448 -37.34 -19.85 8.11
N ARG A 449 -38.18 -19.88 7.06
CA ARG A 449 -39.39 -20.70 7.00
C ARG A 449 -39.13 -22.20 7.12
N GLN A 450 -37.95 -22.67 6.69
CA GLN A 450 -37.59 -24.08 6.82
C GLN A 450 -37.40 -24.47 8.30
N TRP A 451 -37.01 -23.55 9.18
CA TRP A 451 -36.63 -23.89 10.56
C TRP A 451 -37.77 -23.66 11.58
N ILE A 452 -38.76 -22.85 11.23
CA ILE A 452 -39.94 -22.56 12.07
C ILE A 452 -40.63 -23.84 12.61
N PRO A 453 -40.77 -24.94 11.83
CA PRO A 453 -41.48 -26.13 12.30
C PRO A 453 -40.79 -26.91 13.44
N TYR A 454 -39.48 -26.73 13.66
CA TYR A 454 -38.70 -27.57 14.59
C TYR A 454 -38.66 -27.05 16.03
N GLY A 455 -39.51 -26.08 16.39
CA GLY A 455 -39.61 -25.58 17.76
C GLY A 455 -38.57 -24.52 18.15
N GLN A 456 -38.66 -24.10 19.42
CA GLN A 456 -37.97 -22.90 19.93
C GLN A 456 -36.46 -23.09 20.14
N SER A 457 -36.03 -24.31 20.48
CA SER A 457 -34.62 -24.70 20.64
C SER A 457 -33.84 -24.54 19.33
N VAL A 458 -34.39 -25.09 18.23
CA VAL A 458 -33.81 -25.02 16.88
C VAL A 458 -33.80 -23.59 16.37
N HIS A 459 -34.89 -22.85 16.60
CA HIS A 459 -34.94 -21.43 16.27
C HIS A 459 -33.84 -20.64 17.01
N THR A 460 -33.59 -20.94 18.29
CA THR A 460 -32.51 -20.32 19.07
C THR A 460 -31.13 -20.68 18.50
N ALA A 461 -30.89 -21.95 18.16
CA ALA A 461 -29.63 -22.38 17.54
C ALA A 461 -29.39 -21.70 16.18
N ALA A 462 -30.43 -21.59 15.33
CA ALA A 462 -30.38 -20.88 14.06
C ALA A 462 -30.12 -19.38 14.24
N LEU A 463 -30.72 -18.74 15.25
CA LEU A 463 -30.43 -17.35 15.60
C LEU A 463 -28.95 -17.17 16.02
N VAL A 464 -28.43 -18.05 16.88
CA VAL A 464 -27.02 -18.02 17.29
C VAL A 464 -26.10 -18.16 16.07
N LEU A 465 -26.39 -19.10 15.16
CA LEU A 465 -25.66 -19.20 13.90
C LEU A 465 -25.74 -17.90 13.09
N SER A 466 -26.94 -17.33 12.92
CA SER A 466 -27.12 -16.06 12.20
C SER A 466 -26.26 -14.92 12.75
N PHE A 467 -26.11 -14.82 14.08
CA PHE A 467 -25.19 -13.86 14.70
C PHE A 467 -23.72 -14.19 14.38
N HIS A 468 -23.31 -15.46 14.38
CA HIS A 468 -21.96 -15.85 13.98
C HIS A 468 -21.66 -15.64 12.48
N LEU A 469 -22.69 -15.63 11.63
CA LEU A 469 -22.58 -15.30 10.20
C LEU A 469 -22.44 -13.79 9.96
N GLU A 470 -22.77 -12.94 10.94
CA GLU A 470 -22.63 -11.49 10.87
C GLU A 470 -21.18 -11.06 11.14
N GLN A 471 -20.34 -11.16 10.12
CA GLN A 471 -18.93 -10.81 10.21
C GLN A 471 -18.60 -9.63 9.29
N ASN A 472 -18.72 -8.41 9.84
CA ASN A 472 -18.48 -7.18 9.08
C ASN A 472 -17.01 -7.00 8.68
N ASP A 473 -16.08 -7.56 9.47
CA ASP A 473 -14.64 -7.37 9.30
C ASP A 473 -13.92 -8.53 8.61
N VAL A 474 -14.67 -9.47 8.01
CA VAL A 474 -14.08 -10.64 7.35
C VAL A 474 -13.99 -10.40 5.84
N GLY A 475 -12.75 -10.33 5.36
CA GLY A 475 -12.39 -10.05 3.98
C GLY A 475 -10.89 -9.81 3.88
N ILE A 476 -10.43 -9.37 2.71
CA ILE A 476 -9.04 -8.95 2.54
C ILE A 476 -8.96 -7.44 2.67
N SER A 477 -8.13 -6.99 3.58
CA SER A 477 -7.82 -5.60 3.87
C SER A 477 -6.59 -5.13 3.10
N ILE A 478 -6.50 -3.84 2.84
CA ILE A 478 -5.29 -3.20 2.35
C ILE A 478 -4.49 -2.75 3.57
N TRP A 479 -3.49 -3.53 3.98
CA TRP A 479 -2.71 -3.31 5.23
C TRP A 479 -3.60 -3.10 6.48
N GLY A 480 -4.79 -3.67 6.54
CA GLY A 480 -5.72 -3.42 7.65
C GLY A 480 -6.38 -2.02 7.66
N PHE A 481 -6.17 -1.18 6.64
CA PHE A 481 -6.78 0.16 6.55
C PHE A 481 -8.20 0.12 6.01
N ALA A 482 -8.39 -0.62 4.91
CA ALA A 482 -9.67 -0.67 4.22
C ALA A 482 -9.92 -2.08 3.69
N LEU A 483 -11.14 -2.58 3.88
CA LEU A 483 -11.57 -3.80 3.23
C LEU A 483 -11.73 -3.55 1.73
N LEU A 484 -11.10 -4.40 0.92
CA LEU A 484 -11.24 -4.37 -0.53
C LEU A 484 -12.68 -4.75 -0.91
N SER A 485 -13.50 -3.71 -1.04
CA SER A 485 -14.93 -3.78 -1.32
C SER A 485 -15.24 -3.04 -2.62
N LYS A 486 -16.37 -3.35 -3.26
CA LYS A 486 -16.77 -2.70 -4.52
C LYS A 486 -16.77 -1.15 -4.45
N PRO A 487 -17.25 -0.50 -3.36
CA PRO A 487 -17.18 0.94 -3.24
C PRO A 487 -15.75 1.48 -3.33
N LEU A 488 -14.80 0.84 -2.65
CA LEU A 488 -13.38 1.26 -2.68
C LEU A 488 -12.81 1.22 -4.10
N ILE A 489 -13.16 0.20 -4.89
CA ILE A 489 -12.75 0.09 -6.31
C ILE A 489 -13.26 1.30 -7.11
N LEU A 490 -14.53 1.65 -6.94
CA LEU A 490 -15.15 2.75 -7.67
C LEU A 490 -14.54 4.09 -7.27
N THR A 491 -14.29 4.29 -5.97
CA THR A 491 -13.60 5.49 -5.45
C THR A 491 -12.20 5.61 -6.03
N SER A 492 -11.41 4.53 -6.05
CA SER A 492 -10.07 4.53 -6.62
C SER A 492 -10.08 4.82 -8.12
N LEU A 493 -10.98 4.22 -8.90
CA LEU A 493 -11.13 4.51 -10.33
C LEU A 493 -11.54 5.97 -10.60
N SER A 494 -12.45 6.49 -9.79
CA SER A 494 -12.86 7.90 -9.85
C SER A 494 -11.67 8.82 -9.59
N ALA A 495 -10.93 8.59 -8.51
CA ALA A 495 -9.73 9.36 -8.18
C ALA A 495 -8.66 9.28 -9.28
N MET A 496 -8.44 8.10 -9.87
CA MET A 496 -7.53 7.93 -11.01
C MET A 496 -7.98 8.74 -12.23
N THR A 497 -9.27 8.71 -12.53
CA THR A 497 -9.84 9.47 -13.67
C THR A 497 -9.69 10.97 -13.44
N THR A 498 -9.96 11.45 -12.23
CA THR A 498 -9.78 12.85 -11.85
C THR A 498 -8.32 13.27 -11.95
N ALA A 499 -7.38 12.47 -11.42
CA ALA A 499 -5.95 12.76 -11.51
C ALA A 499 -5.47 12.81 -12.96
N LEU A 500 -5.91 11.86 -13.79
CA LEU A 500 -5.59 11.85 -15.22
C LEU A 500 -6.14 13.08 -15.94
N ALA A 501 -7.39 13.48 -15.65
CA ALA A 501 -7.99 14.68 -16.22
C ALA A 501 -7.20 15.95 -15.84
N ILE A 502 -6.76 16.04 -14.58
CA ILE A 502 -5.92 17.14 -14.10
C ILE A 502 -4.58 17.17 -14.87
N PHE A 503 -3.91 16.03 -15.01
CA PHE A 503 -2.65 15.95 -15.77
C PHE A 503 -2.82 16.37 -17.23
N LEU A 504 -3.91 15.96 -17.87
CA LEU A 504 -4.22 16.37 -19.24
C LEU A 504 -4.47 17.88 -19.34
N GLN A 505 -5.24 18.46 -18.43
CA GLN A 505 -5.49 19.91 -18.39
C GLN A 505 -4.20 20.72 -18.20
N PHE A 506 -3.30 20.30 -17.30
CA PHE A 506 -2.01 20.96 -17.13
C PHE A 506 -1.15 20.87 -18.40
N SER A 507 -1.18 19.73 -19.09
CA SER A 507 -0.45 19.56 -20.35
C SER A 507 -0.97 20.46 -21.48
N ASP A 508 -2.28 20.70 -21.54
CA ASP A 508 -2.90 21.57 -22.54
C ASP A 508 -2.71 23.06 -22.20
N CYS A 509 -2.80 23.43 -20.92
CA CYS A 509 -2.53 24.80 -20.47
C CYS A 509 -1.11 25.24 -20.83
N LYS A 510 -0.13 24.34 -20.65
CA LYS A 510 1.26 24.58 -21.07
C LYS A 510 1.37 24.87 -22.57
N LYS A 511 0.75 24.04 -23.43
CA LYS A 511 0.76 24.25 -24.89
C LYS A 511 0.14 25.59 -25.30
N GLN A 512 -0.92 26.03 -24.61
CA GLN A 512 -1.54 27.32 -24.88
C GLN A 512 -0.64 28.50 -24.48
N ILE A 513 0.04 28.39 -23.33
CA ILE A 513 1.02 29.37 -22.88
C ILE A 513 2.15 29.47 -23.91
N GLU A 514 2.71 28.35 -24.35
CA GLU A 514 3.77 28.29 -25.36
C GLU A 514 3.32 28.87 -26.71
N ALA A 515 2.12 28.55 -27.18
CA ALA A 515 1.57 29.11 -28.41
C ALA A 515 1.40 30.64 -28.32
N ASN A 516 0.96 31.16 -27.17
CA ASN A 516 0.77 32.59 -26.96
C ASN A 516 2.10 33.36 -26.87
N PHE A 517 3.12 32.80 -26.21
CA PHE A 517 4.47 33.39 -26.15
C PHE A 517 5.21 33.29 -27.49
N GLY A 518 5.05 32.18 -28.23
CA GLY A 518 5.58 32.04 -29.59
C GLY A 518 4.99 33.08 -30.55
N PHE A 519 3.70 33.40 -30.40
CA PHE A 519 3.05 34.45 -31.19
C PHE A 519 3.55 35.86 -30.83
N GLN A 520 3.83 36.15 -29.56
CA GLN A 520 4.38 37.45 -29.15
C GLN A 520 5.83 37.66 -29.64
N ASN A 521 6.63 36.61 -29.73
CA ASN A 521 8.00 36.71 -30.26
C ASN A 521 8.02 36.82 -31.80
N SER A 522 7.07 36.22 -32.51
CA SER A 522 6.96 36.35 -33.98
C SER A 522 6.24 37.64 -34.43
N THR A 523 5.41 38.24 -33.57
CA THR A 523 4.77 39.56 -33.80
C THR A 523 5.48 40.71 -33.10
N ARG A 524 6.77 40.56 -32.79
CA ARG A 524 7.68 41.69 -32.59
C ARG A 524 8.41 41.99 -33.91
N PRO A 525 7.74 42.55 -34.94
CA PRO A 525 8.39 42.90 -36.19
C PRO A 525 9.36 44.05 -35.90
N GLU A 526 10.62 43.89 -36.32
CA GLU A 526 11.55 44.88 -36.93
C GLU A 526 11.60 46.36 -36.47
N TYR A 527 10.84 46.82 -35.49
CA TYR A 527 10.88 48.18 -34.96
C TYR A 527 11.89 48.32 -33.83
N MET A 528 12.32 47.22 -33.22
CA MET A 528 13.36 47.26 -32.19
C MET A 528 14.78 47.18 -32.77
N SER A 529 14.96 46.77 -34.03
CA SER A 529 16.28 46.80 -34.69
C SER A 529 16.69 48.22 -35.10
N THR A 530 15.73 49.09 -35.47
CA THR A 530 16.02 50.50 -35.76
C THR A 530 16.24 51.33 -34.50
N GLU A 531 15.52 51.05 -33.41
CA GLU A 531 15.67 51.78 -32.15
C GLU A 531 16.96 51.38 -31.40
N ILE A 532 17.35 50.10 -31.42
CA ILE A 532 18.62 49.63 -30.84
C ILE A 532 19.83 50.09 -31.69
N GLU A 533 19.68 50.28 -33.00
CA GLU A 533 20.75 50.82 -33.85
C GLU A 533 20.89 52.36 -33.70
N LEU A 534 19.80 53.08 -33.44
CA LEU A 534 19.84 54.49 -33.03
C LEU A 534 20.43 54.68 -31.62
N ASP A 535 20.16 53.77 -30.69
CA ASP A 535 20.71 53.84 -29.34
C ASP A 535 22.18 53.39 -29.28
N ARG A 536 22.60 52.40 -30.10
CA ARG A 536 24.02 52.10 -30.32
C ARG A 536 24.77 53.24 -31.00
N ARG A 537 24.13 54.03 -31.87
CA ARG A 537 24.73 55.24 -32.44
C ARG A 537 24.82 56.38 -31.44
N ARG A 538 23.88 56.51 -30.48
CA ARG A 538 24.01 57.46 -29.36
C ARG A 538 25.12 57.08 -28.39
N VAL A 539 25.22 55.81 -27.98
CA VAL A 539 26.26 55.35 -27.05
C VAL A 539 27.66 55.38 -27.69
N SER A 540 27.78 55.21 -29.00
CA SER A 540 29.05 55.38 -29.72
C SER A 540 29.43 56.85 -29.92
N LEU A 541 28.47 57.77 -30.10
CA LEU A 541 28.73 59.22 -30.09
C LEU A 541 29.13 59.73 -28.70
N GLU A 542 28.46 59.29 -27.63
CA GLU A 542 28.79 59.68 -26.25
C GLU A 542 30.15 59.13 -25.78
N ARG A 543 30.55 57.95 -26.26
CA ARG A 543 31.92 57.43 -26.06
C ARG A 543 32.95 58.22 -26.88
N ALA A 544 32.66 58.61 -28.11
CA ALA A 544 33.58 59.43 -28.91
C ALA A 544 33.78 60.84 -28.31
N VAL A 545 32.75 61.44 -27.71
CA VAL A 545 32.85 62.72 -27.00
C VAL A 545 33.60 62.57 -25.67
N SER A 546 33.41 61.47 -24.93
CA SER A 546 34.17 61.20 -23.69
C SER A 546 35.67 60.98 -23.94
N TYR A 547 36.06 60.32 -25.03
CA TYR A 547 37.48 60.16 -25.38
C TYR A 547 38.14 61.44 -25.89
N SER A 548 37.38 62.39 -26.45
CA SER A 548 37.90 63.70 -26.85
C SER A 548 38.09 64.66 -25.67
N CYS A 549 37.22 64.61 -24.64
CA CYS A 549 37.41 65.38 -23.40
C CYS A 549 38.56 64.84 -22.52
N MET A 550 38.84 63.54 -22.57
CA MET A 550 39.87 62.93 -21.72
C MET A 550 41.31 63.14 -22.26
N ASN A 551 41.46 63.45 -23.56
CA ASN A 551 42.76 63.79 -24.16
C ASN A 551 43.10 65.29 -24.13
N MET A 552 42.23 66.15 -23.58
CA MET A 552 42.48 67.60 -23.43
C MET A 552 42.81 68.02 -21.99
N CYS A 553 42.81 67.07 -21.04
CA CYS A 553 43.19 67.29 -19.62
C CYS A 553 44.53 66.62 -19.25
N CYS A 554 45.30 66.15 -20.23
CA CYS A 554 46.65 65.60 -20.05
C CYS A 554 47.70 66.28 -20.96
N GLU A 555 47.50 67.55 -21.30
CA GLU A 555 48.57 68.49 -21.68
C GLU A 555 48.42 69.79 -20.92
#